data_AF-A0A929YR11-F1
#
_entry.id   AF-A0A929YR11-F1
#
_cell.length_a   1.000
_cell.length_b   1.000
_cell.length_c   1.000
_cell.angle_alpha   90.00
_cell.angle_beta   90.00
_cell.angle_gamma   90.00
#
_symmetry.space_group_name_H-M   'P 1'
#
loop_
_entity.id
_entity.type
_entity.pdbx_description
1 polymer ?
#
loop_
_entity_poly.entity_id
_entity_poly.type
_entity_poly.pdbx_seq_one_letter_code
_entity_poly.pdbx_strand_id
1 'polypeptide(L)'
;MKRKFFDPIAVTGILFLLLFLALAFHIGSYSYQHRMELMSNSYNQRQKIFLAQNTRGSIYAADDSILAKTETEANGMERRVYPYGELFAHAVGYADFGKSGIEAYANYYLVRSDISLREKMACEAGHKKNPGNDVYTT
;
A
#
# COMPACT_ATOMS: atom_id res chain seq x y z
N MET A 1 -11.68 -12.98 -60.57
CA MET A 1 -10.97 -13.11 -59.28
C MET A 1 -11.02 -11.76 -58.54
N LYS A 2 -12.08 -11.49 -57.75
CA LYS A 2 -12.21 -10.20 -57.04
C LYS A 2 -11.42 -10.28 -55.73
N ARG A 3 -10.28 -9.59 -55.66
CA ARG A 3 -9.55 -9.38 -54.40
C ARG A 3 -10.46 -8.53 -53.51
N LYS A 4 -10.91 -9.09 -52.37
CA LYS A 4 -11.55 -8.33 -51.30
C LYS A 4 -10.50 -7.38 -50.74
N PHE A 5 -10.41 -6.17 -51.29
CA PHE A 5 -9.73 -5.08 -50.59
C PHE A 5 -10.53 -4.88 -49.31
N PHE A 6 -9.87 -5.09 -48.15
CA PHE A 6 -10.50 -4.80 -46.87
C PHE A 6 -10.99 -3.35 -46.89
N ASP A 7 -12.26 -3.12 -46.53
CA ASP A 7 -12.81 -1.78 -46.47
C ASP A 7 -11.92 -0.94 -45.55
N PRO A 8 -11.38 0.21 -46.01
CA PRO A 8 -10.39 0.97 -45.24
C PRO A 8 -10.94 1.39 -43.86
N ILE A 9 -12.25 1.55 -43.74
CA ILE A 9 -12.98 1.81 -42.49
C ILE A 9 -12.94 0.59 -41.55
N ALA A 10 -13.08 -0.62 -42.08
CA ALA A 10 -13.00 -1.85 -41.28
C ALA A 10 -11.56 -2.11 -40.81
N VAL A 11 -10.55 -1.83 -41.65
CA VAL A 11 -9.14 -1.96 -41.28
C VAL A 11 -8.77 -0.99 -40.16
N THR A 12 -9.17 0.28 -40.26
CA THR A 12 -8.91 1.26 -39.21
C THR A 12 -9.64 0.91 -37.91
N GLY A 13 -10.91 0.46 -37.99
CA GLY A 13 -11.65 -0.01 -36.83
C GLY A 13 -10.98 -1.17 -36.10
N ILE A 14 -10.50 -2.19 -36.82
CA ILE A 14 -9.79 -3.33 -36.25
C ILE A 14 -8.45 -2.90 -35.63
N LEU A 15 -7.72 -1.97 -36.27
CA LEU A 15 -6.48 -1.42 -35.74
C LEU A 15 -6.71 -0.73 -34.39
N PHE A 16 -7.71 0.16 -34.31
CA PHE A 16 -8.04 0.84 -33.06
C PHE A 16 -8.48 -0.14 -31.97
N LEU A 17 -9.28 -1.15 -32.32
CA LEU A 17 -9.70 -2.20 -31.39
C LEU A 17 -8.49 -2.94 -30.80
N LEU A 18 -7.54 -3.36 -31.63
CA LEU A 18 -6.32 -4.02 -31.19
C LEU A 18 -5.47 -3.11 -30.30
N LEU A 19 -5.40 -1.81 -30.61
CA LEU A 19 -4.66 -0.82 -29.83
C LEU A 19 -5.29 -0.62 -28.45
N PHE A 20 -6.62 -0.53 -28.37
CA PHE A 20 -7.34 -0.48 -27.09
C PHE A 20 -7.16 -1.75 -26.26
N LEU A 21 -7.18 -2.94 -26.90
CA LEU A 21 -6.91 -4.20 -26.21
C LEU A 21 -5.47 -4.28 -25.70
N ALA A 22 -4.49 -3.87 -26.49
CA ALA A 22 -3.10 -3.80 -26.09
C ALA A 22 -2.89 -2.84 -24.92
N LEU A 23 -3.55 -1.67 -24.95
CA LEU A 23 -3.53 -0.71 -23.85
C LEU A 23 -4.19 -1.26 -22.59
N ALA A 24 -5.37 -1.89 -22.71
CA ALA A 24 -6.06 -2.50 -21.58
C ALA A 24 -5.23 -3.64 -20.95
N PHE A 25 -4.60 -4.47 -21.78
CA PHE A 25 -3.68 -5.51 -21.34
C PHE A 25 -2.47 -4.91 -20.62
N HIS A 26 -1.84 -3.89 -21.20
CA HIS A 26 -0.70 -3.19 -20.59
C HIS A 26 -1.07 -2.59 -19.23
N ILE A 27 -2.19 -1.87 -19.14
CA ILE A 27 -2.68 -1.29 -17.88
C ILE A 27 -2.99 -2.40 -16.87
N GLY A 28 -3.61 -3.50 -17.29
CA GLY A 28 -3.92 -4.65 -16.43
C GLY A 28 -2.66 -5.29 -15.85
N SER A 29 -1.70 -5.65 -16.71
CA SER A 29 -0.41 -6.24 -16.29
C SER A 29 0.39 -5.28 -15.40
N TYR A 30 0.47 -4.00 -15.77
CA TYR A 30 1.17 -2.98 -15.00
C TYR A 30 0.54 -2.78 -13.61
N SER A 31 -0.78 -2.70 -13.53
CA SER A 31 -1.53 -2.52 -12.29
C SER A 31 -1.39 -3.72 -11.37
N TYR A 32 -1.36 -4.94 -11.91
CA TYR A 32 -1.14 -6.15 -11.13
C TYR A 32 0.25 -6.18 -10.50
N GLN A 33 1.28 -5.82 -11.28
CA GLN A 33 2.67 -5.86 -10.83
C GLN A 33 2.99 -4.74 -9.83
N HIS A 34 2.53 -3.51 -10.07
CA HIS A 34 2.80 -2.33 -9.23
C HIS A 34 1.66 -2.01 -8.25
N ARG A 35 0.82 -3.00 -7.92
CA ARG A 35 -0.30 -2.84 -6.99
C ARG A 35 0.10 -2.18 -5.66
N MET A 36 1.30 -2.50 -5.17
CA MET A 36 1.82 -1.97 -3.90
C MET A 36 2.16 -0.48 -4.00
N GLU A 37 2.82 -0.04 -5.08
CA GLU A 37 3.17 1.36 -5.31
C GLU A 37 1.96 2.24 -5.63
N LEU A 38 1.02 1.74 -6.44
CA LEU A 38 -0.22 2.45 -6.76
C LEU A 38 -1.10 2.64 -5.50
N MET A 39 -1.09 1.65 -4.61
CA MET A 39 -1.79 1.73 -3.32
C MET A 39 -1.02 2.53 -2.28
N SER A 40 0.32 2.64 -2.35
CA SER A 40 1.16 3.34 -1.37
C SER A 40 1.25 4.85 -1.60
N ASN A 41 0.72 5.37 -2.72
CA ASN A 41 0.65 6.81 -2.97
C ASN A 41 -0.10 7.55 -1.85
N SER A 42 0.61 8.45 -1.15
CA SER A 42 0.14 9.22 0.00
C SER A 42 -1.13 10.06 -0.27
N TYR A 43 -1.42 10.38 -1.53
CA TYR A 43 -2.62 11.14 -1.93
C TYR A 43 -3.88 10.28 -2.07
N ASN A 44 -3.79 8.94 -1.98
CA ASN A 44 -4.95 8.07 -2.14
C ASN A 44 -5.83 8.12 -0.90
N GLN A 45 -7.05 8.69 -1.02
CA GLN A 45 -8.03 8.77 0.07
C GLN A 45 -8.34 7.40 0.71
N ARG A 46 -8.20 6.29 -0.03
CA ARG A 46 -8.43 4.94 0.52
C ARG A 46 -7.46 4.58 1.64
N GLN A 47 -6.23 5.11 1.64
CA GLN A 47 -5.29 4.87 2.75
C GLN A 47 -5.79 5.47 4.07
N LYS A 48 -6.47 6.62 4.02
CA LYS A 48 -7.01 7.28 5.21
C LYS A 48 -8.06 6.42 5.91
N ILE A 49 -8.81 5.62 5.15
CA ILE A 49 -9.80 4.67 5.69
C ILE A 49 -9.08 3.56 6.46
N PHE A 50 -8.00 3.01 5.90
CA PHE A 50 -7.23 1.97 6.59
C PHE A 50 -6.50 2.50 7.84
N LEU A 51 -5.96 3.73 7.82
CA LEU A 51 -5.37 4.37 8.99
C LEU A 51 -6.42 4.73 10.08
N ALA A 52 -7.67 4.95 9.68
CA ALA A 52 -8.76 5.16 10.63
C ALA A 52 -9.18 3.86 11.32
N GLN A 53 -9.13 2.73 10.60
CA GLN A 53 -9.58 1.42 11.10
C GLN A 53 -8.47 0.61 11.77
N ASN A 54 -7.21 0.82 11.36
CA ASN A 54 -6.07 0.02 11.78
C ASN A 54 -4.99 0.90 12.40
N THR A 55 -4.37 0.41 13.47
CA THR A 55 -3.17 0.99 14.06
C THR A 55 -1.96 0.56 13.23
N ARG A 56 -1.07 1.48 12.86
CA ARG A 56 0.09 1.17 12.01
C ARG A 56 1.05 0.20 12.72
N GLY A 57 1.47 -0.87 12.04
CA GLY A 57 2.40 -1.89 12.55
C GLY A 57 3.82 -1.38 12.79
N SER A 58 4.64 -2.18 13.45
CA SER A 58 6.00 -1.85 13.85
C SER A 58 7.04 -2.33 12.83
N ILE A 59 8.19 -1.66 12.81
CA ILE A 59 9.35 -2.06 12.00
C ILE A 59 10.41 -2.59 12.96
N TYR A 60 10.85 -3.82 12.71
CA TYR A 60 11.89 -4.50 13.46
C TYR A 60 13.15 -4.66 12.61
N ALA A 61 14.31 -4.56 13.26
CA ALA A 61 15.57 -4.96 12.67
C ALA A 61 15.72 -6.49 12.69
N ALA A 62 16.79 -7.00 12.07
CA ALA A 62 17.11 -8.43 12.03
C ALA A 62 17.40 -9.04 13.42
N ASP A 63 17.74 -8.21 14.41
CA ASP A 63 17.99 -8.57 15.80
C ASP A 63 16.75 -8.40 16.71
N ASP A 64 15.56 -8.27 16.11
CA ASP A 64 14.28 -7.98 16.77
C ASP A 64 14.24 -6.61 17.49
N SER A 65 15.19 -5.72 17.25
CA SER A 65 15.14 -4.36 17.80
C SER A 65 14.08 -3.50 17.10
N ILE A 66 13.35 -2.70 17.87
CA ILE A 66 12.24 -1.87 17.35
C ILE A 66 12.80 -0.59 16.72
N LEU A 67 12.70 -0.48 15.39
CA LEU A 67 13.15 0.68 14.63
C LEU A 67 12.07 1.76 14.52
N ALA A 68 10.80 1.36 14.44
CA ALA A 68 9.66 2.28 14.46
C ALA A 68 8.43 1.60 15.05
N LYS A 69 7.64 2.33 15.86
CA LYS A 69 6.41 1.83 16.46
C LYS A 69 5.35 2.91 16.55
N THR A 70 4.10 2.49 16.71
CA THR A 70 2.97 3.39 16.96
C THR A 70 2.59 3.28 18.43
N GLU A 71 2.56 4.41 19.12
CA GLU A 71 2.10 4.48 20.50
C GLU A 71 0.77 5.25 20.54
N THR A 72 -0.19 4.73 21.29
CA THR A 72 -1.45 5.41 21.58
C THR A 72 -1.29 6.18 22.88
N GLU A 73 -1.38 7.50 22.81
CA GLU A 73 -1.38 8.38 23.97
C GLU A 73 -2.68 8.23 24.78
N ALA A 74 -2.69 8.71 26.03
CA ALA A 74 -3.85 8.61 26.94
C ALA A 74 -5.11 9.34 26.42
N ASN A 75 -4.92 10.29 25.51
CA ASN A 75 -5.99 11.05 24.83
C ASN A 75 -6.56 10.30 23.59
N GLY A 76 -6.05 9.11 23.28
CA GLY A 76 -6.43 8.32 22.10
C GLY A 76 -5.76 8.74 20.79
N MET A 77 -4.86 9.73 20.80
CA MET A 77 -4.04 10.07 19.64
C MET A 77 -2.95 9.01 19.43
N GLU A 78 -2.77 8.61 18.18
CA GLU A 78 -1.68 7.74 17.77
C GLU A 78 -0.48 8.58 17.34
N ARG A 79 0.68 8.30 17.91
CA ARG A 79 1.95 8.93 17.57
C ARG A 79 2.92 7.89 17.02
N ARG A 80 3.55 8.21 15.89
CA ARG A 80 4.65 7.40 15.34
C ARG A 80 5.95 7.75 16.07
N VAL A 81 6.61 6.74 16.63
CA VAL A 81 7.82 6.88 17.46
C VAL A 81 8.97 6.09 16.82
N TYR A 82 10.16 6.72 16.76
CA TYR A 82 11.39 6.14 16.23
C TYR A 82 12.41 6.05 17.37
N PRO A 83 12.55 4.89 18.04
CA PRO A 83 13.34 4.77 19.27
C PRO A 83 14.81 5.16 19.14
N TYR A 84 15.40 4.93 17.96
CA TYR A 84 16.79 5.23 17.66
C TYR A 84 17.02 6.60 17.00
N GLY A 85 15.97 7.41 16.85
CA GLY A 85 16.04 8.75 16.27
C GLY A 85 16.78 8.77 14.92
N GLU A 86 17.88 9.53 14.88
CA GLU A 86 18.65 9.80 13.66
C GLU A 86 19.46 8.58 13.15
N LEU A 87 19.80 7.62 14.02
CA LEU A 87 20.71 6.51 13.69
C LEU A 87 20.21 5.68 12.50
N PHE A 88 18.90 5.46 12.43
CA PHE A 88 18.25 4.73 11.34
C PHE A 88 17.34 5.61 10.47
N ALA A 89 17.35 6.93 10.66
CA ALA A 89 16.42 7.83 9.98
C ALA A 89 16.51 7.77 8.44
N HIS A 90 17.70 7.53 7.89
CA HIS A 90 17.88 7.38 6.44
C HIS A 90 17.31 6.08 5.87
N ALA A 91 17.43 4.98 6.62
CA ALA A 91 16.96 3.67 6.19
C ALA A 91 15.46 3.50 6.45
N VAL A 92 15.03 3.76 7.69
CA VAL A 92 13.64 3.65 8.13
C VAL A 92 12.78 4.72 7.47
N GLY A 93 13.30 5.96 7.41
CA GLY A 93 12.57 7.10 6.90
C GLY A 93 11.55 7.62 7.91
N TYR A 94 10.52 8.27 7.38
CA TYR A 94 9.43 8.86 8.15
C TYR A 94 8.08 8.60 7.46
N ALA A 95 7.00 8.61 8.25
CA ALA A 95 5.63 8.40 7.77
C ALA A 95 4.79 9.69 7.63
N ASP A 96 5.16 10.75 8.36
CA ASP A 96 4.43 12.01 8.47
C ASP A 96 4.94 13.05 7.47
N PHE A 97 4.03 13.83 6.85
CA PHE A 97 4.35 14.90 5.87
C PHE A 97 5.01 14.44 4.56
N GLY A 98 4.84 13.16 4.22
CA GLY A 98 5.50 12.48 3.12
C GLY A 98 6.06 11.18 3.65
N LYS A 99 6.14 10.12 2.83
CA LYS A 99 6.69 8.85 3.28
C LYS A 99 8.06 8.64 2.64
N SER A 100 9.04 8.16 3.40
CA SER A 100 10.38 7.85 2.89
C SER A 100 10.91 6.52 3.45
N GLY A 101 12.01 6.01 2.89
CA GLY A 101 12.68 4.81 3.39
C GLY A 101 11.78 3.56 3.43
N ILE A 102 12.00 2.72 4.44
CA ILE A 102 11.19 1.53 4.72
C ILE A 102 9.73 1.90 5.02
N GLU A 103 9.47 3.04 5.66
CA GLU A 103 8.12 3.53 5.94
C GLU A 103 7.30 3.75 4.66
N ALA A 104 7.93 4.20 3.57
CA ALA A 104 7.29 4.31 2.26
C ALA A 104 7.15 2.95 1.57
N TYR A 105 8.24 2.18 1.54
CA TYR A 105 8.30 0.90 0.83
C TYR A 105 7.30 -0.12 1.40
N ALA A 106 7.25 -0.24 2.73
CA ALA A 106 6.40 -1.19 3.42
C ALA A 106 5.04 -0.60 3.85
N ASN A 107 4.71 0.63 3.45
CA ASN A 107 3.48 1.32 3.85
C ASN A 107 2.21 0.47 3.66
N TYR A 108 2.14 -0.26 2.54
CA TYR A 108 1.00 -1.12 2.23
C TYR A 108 0.75 -2.18 3.31
N TYR A 109 1.82 -2.78 3.84
CA TYR A 109 1.75 -3.80 4.87
C TYR A 109 1.50 -3.18 6.25
N LEU A 110 2.22 -2.11 6.58
CA LEU A 110 2.15 -1.45 7.89
C LEU A 110 0.75 -0.91 8.22
N VAL A 111 -0.05 -0.56 7.21
CA VAL A 111 -1.39 0.03 7.38
C VAL A 111 -2.51 -1.01 7.22
N ARG A 112 -2.19 -2.18 6.65
CA ARG A 112 -3.13 -3.29 6.50
C ARG A 112 -3.06 -4.21 7.72
N SER A 113 -4.21 -4.75 8.10
CA SER A 113 -4.33 -5.78 9.11
C SER A 113 -4.75 -7.10 8.48
N ASP A 114 -3.86 -8.09 8.50
CA ASP A 114 -4.13 -9.45 8.02
C ASP A 114 -4.50 -10.42 9.16
N ILE A 115 -4.89 -9.89 10.33
CA ILE A 115 -5.43 -10.69 11.44
C ILE A 115 -6.70 -11.43 11.04
N SER A 116 -7.02 -12.51 11.76
CA SER A 116 -8.19 -13.34 11.47
C SER A 116 -9.51 -12.58 11.65
N LEU A 117 -10.57 -12.99 10.94
CA LEU A 117 -11.88 -12.35 11.05
C LEU A 117 -12.39 -12.32 12.50
N ARG A 118 -12.13 -13.38 13.27
CA ARG A 118 -12.53 -13.45 14.68
C ARG A 118 -11.81 -12.41 15.54
N GLU A 119 -10.52 -12.16 15.28
CA GLU A 119 -9.76 -11.12 15.97
C GLU A 119 -10.25 -9.73 15.59
N LYS A 120 -10.58 -9.49 14.32
CA LYS A 120 -11.19 -8.23 13.87
C LYS A 120 -12.51 -7.95 14.61
N MET A 121 -13.37 -8.96 14.72
CA MET A 121 -14.64 -8.83 15.45
C MET A 121 -14.42 -8.54 16.95
N ALA A 122 -13.38 -9.11 17.55
CA ALA A 122 -13.01 -8.83 18.93
C ALA A 122 -12.47 -7.39 19.12
N CYS A 123 -11.65 -6.90 18.18
CA CYS A 123 -11.19 -5.52 18.15
C CYS A 123 -12.38 -4.54 18.02
N GLU A 124 -13.30 -4.80 17.07
CA GLU A 124 -14.50 -4.00 16.87
C GLU A 124 -15.41 -4.00 18.11
N ALA A 125 -15.66 -5.17 18.71
CA ALA A 125 -16.45 -5.28 19.95
C ALA A 125 -15.80 -4.55 21.14
N GLY A 126 -14.46 -4.51 21.17
CA GLY A 126 -13.68 -3.77 22.15
C GLY A 126 -13.52 -2.28 21.84
N HIS A 127 -14.10 -1.77 20.74
CA HIS A 127 -13.90 -0.42 20.21
C HIS A 127 -12.42 -0.05 20.01
N LYS A 128 -11.59 -1.03 19.64
CA LYS A 128 -10.16 -0.86 19.34
C LYS A 128 -9.92 -0.99 17.85
N LYS A 129 -8.94 -0.24 17.35
CA LYS A 129 -8.45 -0.42 15.97
C LYS A 129 -7.78 -1.77 15.80
N ASN A 130 -7.79 -2.30 14.58
CA ASN A 130 -7.09 -3.54 14.27
C ASN A 130 -5.58 -3.28 14.20
N PRO A 131 -4.71 -4.13 14.76
CA PRO A 131 -3.28 -3.99 14.57
C PRO A 131 -2.89 -4.20 13.11
N GLY A 132 -2.09 -3.29 12.56
CA GLY A 132 -1.45 -3.44 11.26
C GLY A 132 -0.31 -4.45 11.30
N ASN A 133 0.14 -4.90 10.13
CA ASN A 133 1.18 -5.92 10.05
C ASN A 133 2.56 -5.35 10.37
N ASP A 134 3.38 -6.16 11.03
CA ASP A 134 4.77 -5.85 11.35
C ASP A 134 5.71 -6.22 10.20
N VAL A 135 6.85 -5.51 10.11
CA VAL A 135 7.85 -5.68 9.06
C VAL A 135 9.22 -5.92 9.68
N TYR A 136 9.91 -6.95 9.22
CA TYR A 136 11.25 -7.33 9.69
C TYR A 136 12.26 -7.03 8.58
N THR A 137 13.32 -6.30 8.91
CA THR A 137 14.45 -6.07 8.00
C THR A 137 15.44 -7.23 8.06
N THR A 138 16.22 -7.39 6.99
CA THR A 138 17.29 -8.40 6.88
C THR A 138 18.61 -7.91 7.44
#